data_AF-A0A515A0D0-F1
#
_entry.id   AF-A0A515A0D0-F1
#
_cell.length_a   1.000
_cell.length_b   1.000
_cell.length_c   1.000
_cell.angle_alpha   90.00
_cell.angle_beta   90.00
_cell.angle_gamma   90.00
#
_symmetry.space_group_name_H-M   'P 1'
#
loop_
_entity.id
_entity.type
_entity.pdbx_description
1 polymer ?
#
loop_
_entity_poly.entity_id
_entity_poly.type
_entity_poly.pdbx_seq_one_letter_code
_entity_poly.pdbx_strand_id
1 'polypeptide(L)'
;MKTKLIGLIVIGLTVLTKASFAQVIRGTYAIKNTQTGLVLRVQDARKANGTPIVSYSPVNWKCVTWDFNHVEGETYQLRNLFTNKTLQPIAATPTEGISLEQQPLVSLQANQEYEFLRTGKDTYRIKLKGSDLYLTPSDAGTVNAKVVLAKKTAGANQVWTIYPQDPEI
;
A
#
# COMPACT_ATOMS: atom_id res chain seq x y z
N MET A 1 65.89 38.91 2.53
CA MET A 1 64.68 38.44 3.23
C MET A 1 63.95 37.46 2.33
N LYS A 2 63.79 36.19 2.72
CA LYS A 2 63.12 35.15 1.94
C LYS A 2 61.70 34.97 2.48
N THR A 3 60.70 35.38 1.73
CA THR A 3 59.28 35.26 2.11
C THR A 3 58.82 33.81 1.90
N LYS A 4 58.35 33.13 2.95
CA LYS A 4 57.72 31.81 2.84
C LYS A 4 56.22 32.00 2.59
N LEU A 5 55.71 31.44 1.49
CA LEU A 5 54.27 31.33 1.23
C LEU A 5 53.71 30.15 2.03
N ILE A 6 52.70 30.39 2.87
CA ILE A 6 51.94 29.36 3.57
C ILE A 6 50.78 28.95 2.64
N GLY A 7 50.81 27.71 2.16
CA GLY A 7 49.72 27.13 1.38
C GLY A 7 48.55 26.73 2.28
N LEU A 8 47.38 27.31 2.06
CA LEU A 8 46.12 26.91 2.69
C LEU A 8 45.60 25.66 1.98
N ILE A 9 45.51 24.52 2.68
CA ILE A 9 44.85 23.32 2.16
C ILE A 9 43.37 23.40 2.55
N VAL A 10 42.51 23.67 1.59
CA VAL A 10 41.05 23.60 1.74
C VAL A 10 40.62 22.16 1.46
N ILE A 11 40.28 21.41 2.50
CA ILE A 11 39.68 20.08 2.38
C ILE A 11 38.19 20.28 2.09
N GLY A 12 37.79 20.10 0.84
CA GLY A 12 36.38 20.14 0.43
C GLY A 12 35.64 18.90 0.94
N LEU A 13 34.74 19.10 1.91
CA LEU A 13 33.82 18.07 2.39
C LEU A 13 32.74 17.83 1.32
N THR A 14 32.87 16.77 0.53
CA THR A 14 31.84 16.37 -0.45
C THR A 14 30.75 15.58 0.27
N VAL A 15 29.60 16.22 0.49
CA VAL A 15 28.38 15.53 0.95
C VAL A 15 27.78 14.79 -0.24
N LEU A 16 28.00 13.47 -0.29
CA LEU A 16 27.33 12.59 -1.24
C LEU A 16 25.87 12.41 -0.78
N THR A 17 24.94 13.17 -1.35
CA THR A 17 23.52 12.89 -1.21
C THR A 17 23.21 11.64 -2.04
N LYS A 18 22.85 10.54 -1.36
CA LYS A 18 22.28 9.38 -2.06
C LYS A 18 20.95 9.83 -2.64
N ALA A 19 20.85 9.90 -3.97
CA ALA A 19 19.57 10.00 -4.64
C ALA A 19 18.75 8.76 -4.28
N SER A 20 17.81 8.92 -3.34
CA SER A 20 16.81 7.89 -3.06
C SER A 20 15.76 8.00 -4.14
N PHE A 21 15.80 7.11 -5.12
CA PHE A 21 14.69 6.97 -6.05
C PHE A 21 13.47 6.47 -5.27
N ALA A 22 12.37 7.23 -5.33
CA ALA A 22 11.10 6.75 -4.83
C ALA A 22 10.74 5.45 -5.55
N GLN A 23 10.25 4.48 -4.80
CA GLN A 23 9.74 3.24 -5.35
C GLN A 23 8.56 3.57 -6.26
N VAL A 24 8.51 2.91 -7.41
CA VAL A 24 7.37 3.01 -8.32
C VAL A 24 6.88 1.61 -8.62
N ILE A 25 5.76 1.23 -8.02
CA ILE A 25 5.06 -0.02 -8.31
C ILE A 25 4.18 0.22 -9.55
N ARG A 26 4.33 -0.63 -10.57
CA ARG A 26 3.55 -0.57 -11.82
C ARG A 26 3.02 -1.94 -12.18
N GLY A 27 1.80 -1.98 -12.70
CA GLY A 27 1.12 -3.20 -13.12
C GLY A 27 0.12 -3.73 -12.09
N THR A 28 -0.29 -4.97 -12.31
CA THR A 28 -1.41 -5.60 -11.62
C THR A 28 -0.94 -6.67 -10.66
N TYR A 29 -1.34 -6.57 -9.39
CA TYR A 29 -0.86 -7.43 -8.33
C TYR A 29 -1.99 -7.94 -7.45
N ALA A 30 -1.77 -9.09 -6.85
CA ALA A 30 -2.47 -9.47 -5.63
C ALA A 30 -1.68 -8.92 -4.44
N ILE A 31 -2.40 -8.49 -3.41
CA ILE A 31 -1.84 -7.96 -2.16
C ILE A 31 -2.09 -8.99 -1.07
N LYS A 32 -1.03 -9.68 -0.63
CA LYS A 32 -1.08 -10.85 0.26
C LYS A 32 -0.55 -10.51 1.64
N ASN A 33 -1.31 -10.84 2.67
CA ASN A 33 -0.85 -10.71 4.04
C ASN A 33 0.20 -11.79 4.37
N THR A 34 1.29 -11.40 5.00
CA THR A 34 2.38 -12.33 5.32
C THR A 34 2.06 -13.28 6.48
N GLN A 35 1.18 -12.88 7.40
CA GLN A 35 0.78 -13.73 8.53
C GLN A 35 -0.33 -14.72 8.14
N THR A 36 -1.39 -14.25 7.49
CA THR A 36 -2.56 -15.11 7.16
C THR A 36 -2.40 -15.84 5.83
N GLY A 37 -1.52 -15.37 4.95
CA GLY A 37 -1.40 -15.89 3.59
C GLY A 37 -2.56 -15.53 2.66
N LEU A 38 -3.56 -14.78 3.14
CA LEU A 38 -4.74 -14.37 2.37
C LEU A 38 -4.50 -13.07 1.60
N VAL A 39 -5.28 -12.85 0.54
CA VAL A 39 -5.21 -11.68 -0.35
C VAL A 39 -6.39 -10.73 -0.17
N LEU A 40 -6.20 -9.46 -0.52
CA LEU A 40 -7.29 -8.47 -0.58
C LEU A 40 -8.26 -8.76 -1.73
N ARG A 41 -9.56 -8.80 -1.41
CA ARG A 41 -10.65 -9.09 -2.35
C ARG A 41 -11.82 -8.13 -2.18
N VAL A 42 -12.48 -7.78 -3.29
CA VAL A 42 -13.85 -7.23 -3.24
C VAL A 42 -14.82 -8.39 -2.99
N GLN A 43 -15.55 -8.36 -1.86
CA GLN A 43 -16.39 -9.47 -1.43
C GLN A 43 -17.35 -9.94 -2.54
N ASP A 44 -17.35 -11.26 -2.77
CA ASP A 44 -18.20 -11.94 -3.75
C ASP A 44 -18.11 -11.39 -5.19
N ALA A 45 -17.02 -10.65 -5.50
CA ALA A 45 -16.89 -9.90 -6.74
C ALA A 45 -18.11 -8.98 -7.03
N ARG A 46 -18.85 -8.57 -5.99
CA ARG A 46 -20.03 -7.73 -6.17
C ARG A 46 -19.58 -6.37 -6.69
N LYS A 47 -20.35 -5.72 -7.59
CA LYS A 47 -20.02 -4.40 -8.16
C LYS A 47 -20.62 -3.21 -7.39
N ALA A 48 -21.44 -3.47 -6.36
CA ALA A 48 -22.16 -2.43 -5.64
C ALA A 48 -21.22 -1.57 -4.78
N ASN A 49 -21.49 -0.26 -4.73
CA ASN A 49 -20.85 0.63 -3.76
C ASN A 49 -21.10 0.10 -2.34
N GLY A 50 -20.11 0.24 -1.46
CA GLY A 50 -20.19 -0.27 -0.09
C GLY A 50 -19.98 -1.77 0.05
N THR A 51 -19.62 -2.48 -1.03
CA THR A 51 -19.24 -3.90 -0.90
C THR A 51 -17.96 -4.00 -0.06
N PRO A 52 -17.91 -4.84 0.99
CA PRO A 52 -16.75 -4.96 1.84
C PRO A 52 -15.47 -5.40 1.10
N ILE A 53 -14.34 -4.90 1.58
CA ILE A 53 -13.03 -5.46 1.26
C ILE A 53 -12.71 -6.53 2.30
N VAL A 54 -12.36 -7.72 1.82
CA VAL A 54 -12.18 -8.90 2.66
C VAL A 54 -10.89 -9.64 2.34
N SER A 55 -10.45 -10.47 3.28
CA SER A 55 -9.36 -11.43 3.09
C SER A 55 -9.88 -12.65 2.33
N TYR A 56 -9.15 -13.15 1.35
CA TYR A 56 -9.57 -14.30 0.57
C TYR A 56 -8.41 -15.23 0.23
N SER A 57 -8.71 -16.48 -0.09
CA SER A 57 -7.70 -17.44 -0.56
C SER A 57 -7.00 -16.92 -1.82
N PRO A 58 -5.66 -17.07 -1.93
CA PRO A 58 -4.94 -16.70 -3.14
C PRO A 58 -5.48 -17.42 -4.37
N VAL A 59 -5.85 -16.66 -5.39
CA VAL A 59 -6.37 -17.12 -6.70
C VAL A 59 -5.88 -16.14 -7.77
N ASN A 60 -5.91 -16.51 -9.04
CA ASN A 60 -5.57 -15.60 -10.16
C ASN A 60 -6.85 -15.08 -10.82
N TRP A 61 -7.61 -14.23 -10.09
CA TRP A 61 -8.88 -13.67 -10.56
C TRP A 61 -8.86 -12.14 -10.50
N LYS A 62 -9.60 -11.50 -11.43
CA LYS A 62 -9.72 -10.03 -11.48
C LYS A 62 -10.22 -9.40 -10.18
N CYS A 63 -11.06 -10.08 -9.40
CA CYS A 63 -11.63 -9.53 -8.16
C CYS A 63 -10.64 -9.50 -6.97
N VAL A 64 -9.50 -10.18 -7.07
CA VAL A 64 -8.38 -10.11 -6.10
C VAL A 64 -7.17 -9.37 -6.66
N THR A 65 -7.27 -8.87 -7.90
CA THR A 65 -6.18 -8.18 -8.60
C THR A 65 -6.40 -6.68 -8.57
N TRP A 66 -5.33 -5.95 -8.23
CA TRP A 66 -5.31 -4.51 -8.07
C TRP A 66 -4.25 -3.89 -8.99
N ASP A 67 -4.66 -2.92 -9.78
CA ASP A 67 -3.80 -2.07 -10.59
C ASP A 67 -3.33 -0.85 -9.77
N PHE A 68 -2.03 -0.59 -9.82
CA PHE A 68 -1.37 0.43 -9.02
C PHE A 68 -1.27 1.75 -9.80
N ASN A 69 -2.15 2.69 -9.49
CA ASN A 69 -2.11 4.04 -10.03
C ASN A 69 -1.22 4.91 -9.13
N HIS A 70 0.00 5.19 -9.58
CA HIS A 70 0.95 6.04 -8.84
C HIS A 70 0.42 7.48 -8.71
N VAL A 71 0.53 8.05 -7.52
CA VAL A 71 0.14 9.44 -7.21
C VAL A 71 1.39 10.30 -7.04
N GLU A 72 2.16 10.02 -5.99
CA GLU A 72 3.41 10.71 -5.67
C GLU A 72 4.23 9.87 -4.68
N GLY A 73 5.56 9.98 -4.71
CA GLY A 73 6.42 9.23 -3.79
C GLY A 73 6.04 7.75 -3.71
N GLU A 74 5.68 7.28 -2.52
CA GLU A 74 5.24 5.91 -2.23
C GLU A 74 3.72 5.75 -2.15
N THR A 75 2.96 6.69 -2.71
CA THR A 75 1.50 6.78 -2.61
C THR A 75 0.83 6.29 -3.89
N TYR A 76 -0.19 5.47 -3.73
CA TYR A 76 -0.94 4.85 -4.82
C TYR A 76 -2.44 4.91 -4.57
N GLN A 77 -3.21 4.99 -5.65
CA GLN A 77 -4.60 4.55 -5.65
C GLN A 77 -4.66 3.15 -6.26
N LEU A 78 -5.52 2.28 -5.72
CA LEU A 78 -5.58 0.88 -6.11
C LEU A 78 -6.90 0.61 -6.85
N ARG A 79 -6.83 0.32 -8.15
CA ARG A 79 -8.00 0.01 -8.96
C ARG A 79 -8.20 -1.50 -9.04
N ASN A 80 -9.33 -2.01 -8.55
CA ASN A 80 -9.69 -3.41 -8.73
C ASN A 80 -9.97 -3.71 -10.21
N LEU A 81 -9.39 -4.79 -10.75
CA LEU A 81 -9.57 -5.13 -12.17
C LEU A 81 -10.96 -5.64 -12.54
N PHE A 82 -11.74 -6.16 -11.57
CA PHE A 82 -13.08 -6.66 -11.86
C PHE A 82 -14.14 -5.55 -11.83
N THR A 83 -14.02 -4.63 -10.87
CA THR A 83 -15.06 -3.62 -10.61
C THR A 83 -14.70 -2.23 -11.12
N ASN A 84 -13.44 -1.98 -11.50
CA ASN A 84 -12.88 -0.65 -11.80
C ASN A 84 -13.03 0.35 -10.63
N LYS A 85 -13.27 -0.14 -9.41
CA LYS A 85 -13.41 0.65 -8.18
C LYS A 85 -12.17 0.55 -7.32
N THR A 86 -12.12 1.33 -6.25
CA THR A 86 -11.05 1.32 -5.24
C THR A 86 -11.60 0.95 -3.87
N LEU A 87 -10.72 0.86 -2.88
CA LEU A 87 -11.04 0.67 -1.47
C LEU A 87 -10.95 1.99 -0.69
N GLN A 88 -11.90 2.21 0.21
CA GLN A 88 -11.92 3.34 1.14
C GLN A 88 -12.51 2.94 2.50
N PRO A 89 -12.27 3.69 3.59
CA PRO A 89 -12.98 3.48 4.85
C PRO A 89 -14.49 3.76 4.69
N ILE A 90 -15.31 2.99 5.42
CA ILE A 90 -16.79 3.15 5.39
C ILE A 90 -17.28 4.52 5.90
N ALA A 91 -16.43 5.25 6.63
CA ALA A 91 -16.70 6.59 7.13
C ALA A 91 -15.64 7.58 6.64
N ALA A 92 -16.05 8.83 6.40
CA ALA A 92 -15.16 9.88 5.91
C ALA A 92 -13.98 10.16 6.85
N THR A 93 -14.24 10.12 8.17
CA THR A 93 -13.20 10.21 9.20
C THR A 93 -12.81 8.79 9.63
N PRO A 94 -11.63 8.29 9.22
CA PRO A 94 -11.22 6.95 9.57
C PRO A 94 -10.82 6.88 11.05
N THR A 95 -11.37 5.90 11.76
CA THR A 95 -10.99 5.56 13.13
C THR A 95 -10.38 4.17 13.18
N GLU A 96 -9.66 3.85 14.25
CA GLU A 96 -9.13 2.52 14.46
C GLU A 96 -10.24 1.45 14.45
N GLY A 97 -10.02 0.36 13.72
CA GLY A 97 -10.98 -0.73 13.54
C GLY A 97 -11.98 -0.49 12.41
N ILE A 98 -11.97 0.65 11.73
CA ILE A 98 -12.92 0.94 10.64
C ILE A 98 -12.70 -0.05 9.49
N SER A 99 -13.79 -0.65 9.00
CA SER A 99 -13.74 -1.54 7.84
C SER A 99 -13.54 -0.77 6.55
N LEU A 100 -12.98 -1.45 5.55
CA LEU A 100 -12.86 -0.95 4.19
C LEU A 100 -13.99 -1.48 3.31
N GLU A 101 -14.44 -0.64 2.38
CA GLU A 101 -15.44 -0.96 1.37
C GLU A 101 -14.98 -0.48 0.00
N GLN A 102 -15.57 -1.02 -1.06
CA GLN A 102 -15.32 -0.52 -2.39
C GLN A 102 -16.17 0.72 -2.70
N GLN A 103 -15.58 1.67 -3.43
CA GLN A 103 -16.26 2.86 -3.96
C GLN A 103 -15.69 3.26 -5.32
N PRO A 104 -16.40 4.08 -6.12
CA PRO A 104 -15.84 4.68 -7.32
C PRO A 104 -14.47 5.30 -7.04
N LEU A 105 -13.52 5.06 -7.93
CA LEU A 105 -12.20 5.67 -7.87
C LEU A 105 -12.31 7.15 -8.24
N VAL A 106 -11.93 8.02 -7.32
CA VAL A 106 -11.91 9.47 -7.49
C VAL A 106 -10.47 9.95 -7.41
N SER A 107 -10.03 10.70 -8.42
CA SER A 107 -8.65 11.20 -8.49
C SER A 107 -8.34 12.12 -7.30
N LEU A 108 -7.14 11.97 -6.73
CA LEU A 108 -6.62 12.80 -5.64
C LEU A 108 -7.51 12.84 -4.38
N GLN A 109 -8.23 11.74 -4.10
CA GLN A 109 -9.07 11.61 -2.92
C GLN A 109 -8.30 10.93 -1.79
N ALA A 110 -7.96 11.69 -0.73
CA ALA A 110 -7.05 11.24 0.34
C ALA A 110 -7.48 9.93 1.03
N ASN A 111 -8.79 9.69 1.22
CA ASN A 111 -9.29 8.45 1.81
C ASN A 111 -9.28 7.24 0.83
N GLN A 112 -8.75 7.42 -0.38
CA GLN A 112 -8.53 6.39 -1.42
C GLN A 112 -7.04 6.27 -1.79
N GLU A 113 -6.16 6.96 -1.07
CA GLU A 113 -4.71 6.97 -1.30
C GLU A 113 -3.98 6.22 -0.20
N TYR A 114 -3.08 5.32 -0.61
CA TYR A 114 -2.36 4.44 0.29
C TYR A 114 -0.85 4.54 0.09
N GLU A 115 -0.12 4.78 1.18
CA GLU A 115 1.33 4.79 1.23
C GLU A 115 1.85 3.35 1.40
N PHE A 116 2.66 2.86 0.47
CA PHE A 116 3.29 1.54 0.51
C PHE A 116 4.68 1.64 1.14
N LEU A 117 4.74 1.59 2.48
CA LEU A 117 5.98 1.77 3.24
C LEU A 117 6.77 0.48 3.32
N ARG A 118 7.97 0.42 2.72
CA ARG A 118 8.83 -0.78 2.76
C ARG A 118 9.18 -1.19 4.19
N THR A 119 9.11 -2.49 4.47
CA THR A 119 9.59 -3.11 5.71
C THR A 119 10.73 -4.10 5.48
N GLY A 120 11.06 -4.37 4.21
CA GLY A 120 12.03 -5.38 3.78
C GLY A 120 12.03 -5.50 2.25
N LYS A 121 12.61 -6.57 1.74
CA LYS A 121 12.56 -6.91 0.31
C LYS A 121 11.12 -7.30 -0.05
N ASP A 122 10.47 -6.51 -0.90
CA ASP A 122 9.12 -6.74 -1.44
C ASP A 122 8.02 -6.91 -0.38
N THR A 123 8.25 -6.38 0.83
CA THR A 123 7.29 -6.34 1.93
C THR A 123 6.96 -4.91 2.33
N TYR A 124 5.69 -4.68 2.65
CA TYR A 124 5.11 -3.36 2.84
C TYR A 124 4.22 -3.31 4.08
N ARG A 125 4.21 -2.17 4.75
CA ARG A 125 3.07 -1.71 5.55
C ARG A 125 2.27 -0.75 4.68
N ILE A 126 0.99 -1.01 4.52
CA ILE A 126 0.10 -0.21 3.67
C ILE A 126 -0.68 0.74 4.57
N LYS A 127 -0.41 2.02 4.47
CA LYS A 127 -0.94 3.06 5.36
C LYS A 127 -1.92 3.94 4.60
N LEU A 128 -3.05 4.30 5.21
CA LEU A 128 -3.94 5.29 4.61
C LEU A 128 -3.29 6.68 4.69
N LYS A 129 -3.18 7.37 3.55
CA LYS A 129 -2.52 8.68 3.46
C LYS A 129 -3.15 9.68 4.42
N GLY A 130 -2.32 10.44 5.11
CA GLY A 130 -2.77 11.47 6.07
C GLY A 130 -3.31 10.93 7.40
N SER A 131 -3.20 9.62 7.66
CA SER A 131 -3.57 9.00 8.94
C SER A 131 -2.37 8.33 9.63
N ASP A 132 -2.59 7.68 10.78
CA ASP A 132 -1.65 6.74 11.41
C ASP A 132 -2.16 5.28 11.33
N LEU A 133 -3.12 5.01 10.43
CA LEU A 133 -3.81 3.74 10.31
C LEU A 133 -3.34 2.91 9.11
N TYR A 134 -3.30 1.61 9.31
CA TYR A 134 -2.71 0.63 8.40
C TYR A 134 -3.70 -0.48 8.06
N LEU A 135 -3.65 -0.96 6.81
CA LEU A 135 -4.40 -2.12 6.35
C LEU A 135 -4.05 -3.34 7.21
N THR A 136 -5.08 -3.95 7.80
CA THR A 136 -4.94 -5.06 8.74
C THR A 136 -6.08 -6.07 8.52
N PRO A 137 -5.83 -7.38 8.42
CA PRO A 137 -6.90 -8.38 8.50
C PRO A 137 -7.63 -8.26 9.85
N SER A 138 -8.96 -8.38 9.87
CA SER A 138 -9.72 -8.27 11.13
C SER A 138 -9.52 -9.44 12.09
N ASP A 139 -8.97 -10.55 11.61
CA ASP A 139 -8.70 -11.76 12.38
C ASP A 139 -7.43 -12.49 11.91
N ALA A 140 -7.21 -13.70 12.46
CA ALA A 140 -6.03 -14.51 12.21
C ALA A 140 -6.04 -15.31 10.89
N GLY A 141 -7.00 -15.07 9.97
CA GLY A 141 -7.00 -15.70 8.65
C GLY A 141 -8.30 -16.41 8.26
N THR A 142 -9.47 -15.93 8.69
CA THR A 142 -10.74 -16.46 8.17
C THR A 142 -10.97 -15.93 6.76
N VAL A 143 -11.34 -16.81 5.84
CA VAL A 143 -11.77 -16.40 4.49
C VAL A 143 -13.04 -15.56 4.60
N ASN A 144 -13.09 -14.47 3.82
CA ASN A 144 -14.11 -13.44 3.85
C ASN A 144 -14.17 -12.61 5.16
N ALA A 145 -13.17 -12.73 6.06
CA ALA A 145 -12.99 -11.77 7.13
C ALA A 145 -12.73 -10.36 6.56
N LYS A 146 -13.25 -9.34 7.23
CA LYS A 146 -13.08 -7.95 6.80
C LYS A 146 -11.61 -7.53 6.87
N VAL A 147 -11.25 -6.55 6.06
CA VAL A 147 -10.01 -5.81 6.20
C VAL A 147 -10.34 -4.46 6.82
N VAL A 148 -9.57 -4.08 7.84
CA VAL A 148 -9.77 -2.87 8.62
C VAL A 148 -8.55 -1.97 8.56
N LEU A 149 -8.72 -0.72 8.98
CA LEU A 149 -7.63 0.19 9.28
C LEU A 149 -7.37 0.17 10.79
N ALA A 150 -6.15 -0.15 11.22
CA ALA A 150 -5.77 -0.21 12.63
C ALA A 150 -4.45 0.54 12.87
N LYS A 151 -4.18 0.92 14.12
CA LYS A 151 -2.91 1.56 14.47
C LYS A 151 -1.73 0.65 14.15
N LYS A 152 -0.57 1.26 13.94
CA LYS A 152 0.67 0.53 13.66
C LYS A 152 1.01 -0.45 14.78
N THR A 153 1.34 -1.67 14.41
CA THR A 153 1.88 -2.71 15.27
C THR A 153 3.20 -3.25 14.70
N ALA A 154 3.97 -3.92 15.55
CA ALA A 154 5.16 -4.66 15.14
C ALA A 154 4.82 -6.01 14.47
N GLY A 155 3.56 -6.46 14.53
CA GLY A 155 3.12 -7.78 14.08
C GLY A 155 3.16 -7.98 12.56
N ALA A 156 3.30 -9.24 12.16
CA ALA A 156 3.30 -9.66 10.75
C ALA A 156 1.91 -9.50 10.09
N ASN A 157 0.84 -9.42 10.87
CA ASN A 157 -0.52 -9.14 10.39
C ASN A 157 -0.66 -7.79 9.66
N GLN A 158 0.27 -6.86 9.81
CA GLN A 158 0.30 -5.60 9.04
C GLN A 158 1.40 -5.56 7.98
N VAL A 159 2.06 -6.69 7.73
CA VAL A 159 3.07 -6.81 6.69
C VAL A 159 2.46 -7.55 5.50
N TRP A 160 2.57 -6.93 4.33
CA TRP A 160 1.98 -7.38 3.08
C TRP A 160 3.06 -7.56 2.02
N THR A 161 2.94 -8.61 1.22
CA THR A 161 3.69 -8.79 -0.03
C THR A 161 2.77 -8.49 -1.21
N ILE A 162 3.35 -8.10 -2.34
CA ILE A 162 2.63 -8.05 -3.62
C ILE A 162 3.25 -9.08 -4.57
N TYR A 163 2.43 -9.70 -5.41
CA TYR A 163 2.92 -10.55 -6.49
C TYR A 163 2.11 -10.31 -7.77
N PRO A 164 2.76 -10.32 -8.95
CA PRO A 164 2.08 -10.05 -10.20
C PRO A 164 0.91 -11.02 -10.43
N GLN A 165 -0.18 -10.51 -10.97
CA GLN A 165 -1.31 -11.30 -11.45
C GLN A 165 -1.60 -10.93 -12.90
N ASP A 166 -1.90 -11.96 -13.68
CA ASP A 166 -2.40 -11.84 -15.05
C ASP A 166 -3.63 -12.77 -15.16
N PRO A 167 -4.78 -12.34 -14.64
CA PRO A 167 -5.99 -13.17 -14.62
C PRO A 167 -6.61 -13.23 -16.02
N GLU A 168 -6.69 -14.43 -16.58
CA GLU A 168 -7.47 -14.70 -17.78
C GLU A 168 -8.97 -14.54 -17.48
N ILE A 169 -9.65 -13.75 -18.33
CA ILE A 169 -11.10 -13.41 -18.35
C ILE A 169 -11.82 -13.29 -17.00
#